data_AF-A0A0D0CEN0-F1
#
_entry.id   AF-A0A0D0CEN0-F1
#
_cell.length_a   1.000
_cell.length_b   1.000
_cell.length_c   1.000
_cell.angle_alpha   90.00
_cell.angle_beta   90.00
_cell.angle_gamma   90.00
#
_symmetry.space_group_name_H-M   'P 1'
#
loop_
_entity.id
_entity.type
_entity.pdbx_description
1 polymer ?
#
loop_
_entity_poly.entity_id
_entity_poly.type
_entity_poly.pdbx_seq_one_letter_code
_entity_poly.pdbx_strand_id
1 'polypeptide(L)' 'MGHLTLWRFIREQYQTIKPVETVDLTGRTVIVTGANNGLGFEAAKHFARMNPERLILACRNREKGNEAVSSAYI' A
#
# COMPACT_ATOMS: atom_id res chain seq x y z
N MET A 1 -17.40 -16.72 -4.09
CA MET A 1 -16.41 -16.54 -2.99
C MET A 1 -16.12 -17.92 -2.43
N GLY A 2 -14.90 -18.43 -2.62
CA GLY A 2 -14.57 -19.83 -2.38
C GLY A 2 -14.79 -20.26 -0.93
N HIS A 3 -15.38 -21.43 -0.72
CA HIS A 3 -15.55 -22.04 0.60
C HIS A 3 -14.18 -22.48 1.11
N LEU A 4 -13.47 -21.55 1.75
CA LEU A 4 -12.27 -21.86 2.52
C LEU A 4 -12.73 -22.54 3.80
N THR A 5 -12.27 -23.77 4.05
CA THR A 5 -12.47 -24.41 5.36
C THR A 5 -11.83 -23.54 6.45
N LEU A 6 -12.48 -23.43 7.61
CA LEU A 6 -12.00 -22.66 8.76
C LEU A 6 -10.52 -22.97 9.07
N TRP A 7 -10.15 -24.24 8.99
CA TRP A 7 -8.78 -24.71 9.18
C TRP A 7 -7.77 -24.16 8.17
N ARG A 8 -8.17 -24.01 6.90
CA ARG A 8 -7.32 -23.41 5.87
C ARG A 8 -7.13 -21.91 6.12
N PHE A 9 -8.19 -21.20 6.48
CA PHE A 9 -8.11 -19.79 6.84
C PHE A 9 -7.14 -19.56 8.01
N ILE A 10 -7.30 -20.33 9.10
CA ILE A 10 -6.39 -20.26 10.26
C ILE A 10 -4.95 -20.54 9.83
N ARG A 11 -4.71 -21.63 9.08
CA ARG A 11 -3.36 -21.98 8.62
C ARG A 11 -2.73 -20.86 7.77
N GLU A 12 -3.49 -20.25 6.87
CA GLU A 12 -3.01 -19.15 6.02
C GLU A 12 -2.68 -17.88 6.83
N GLN A 13 -3.37 -17.59 7.95
CA GLN A 13 -3.02 -16.46 8.83
C GLN A 13 -1.68 -16.65 9.57
N TYR A 14 -1.27 -17.89 9.83
CA TYR A 14 -0.02 -18.22 10.54
C TYR A 14 1.13 -18.61 9.60
N GLN A 15 0.95 -18.52 8.28
CA GLN A 15 2.04 -18.73 7.33
C GLN A 15 2.99 -17.53 7.33
N THR A 16 4.29 -17.81 7.19
CA THR A 16 5.29 -16.76 6.99
C THR A 16 5.00 -16.00 5.70
N ILE A 17 4.64 -14.73 5.82
CA ILE A 17 4.45 -13.85 4.69
C ILE A 17 5.83 -13.53 4.10
N LYS A 18 5.97 -13.65 2.79
CA LYS A 18 7.21 -13.27 2.10
C LYS A 18 7.49 -11.77 2.34
N PRO A 19 8.77 -11.36 2.46
CA PRO A 19 9.10 -9.95 2.57
C PRO A 19 8.57 -9.19 1.34
N VAL A 20 8.16 -7.95 1.55
CA VAL A 20 7.66 -7.10 0.47
C VAL A 20 8.82 -6.78 -0.47
N GLU A 21 8.64 -7.07 -1.75
CA GLU A 21 9.67 -6.82 -2.76
C GLU A 21 9.91 -5.31 -2.94
N THR A 22 11.16 -4.95 -3.21
CA THR A 22 11.57 -3.59 -3.56
C THR A 22 12.18 -3.60 -4.93
N VAL A 23 11.73 -2.68 -5.78
CA VAL A 23 12.21 -2.51 -7.16
C VAL A 23 12.47 -1.02 -7.41
N ASP A 24 13.30 -0.70 -8.38
CA ASP A 24 13.48 0.68 -8.83
C ASP A 24 12.32 1.09 -9.76
N LEU A 25 11.67 2.19 -9.44
CA LEU A 25 10.53 2.76 -10.17
C LEU A 25 10.90 4.05 -10.91
N THR A 26 12.19 4.32 -11.12
CA THR A 26 12.66 5.47 -11.91
C THR A 26 11.95 5.53 -13.27
N GLY A 27 11.40 6.70 -13.61
CA GLY A 27 10.65 6.92 -14.85
C GLY A 27 9.25 6.29 -14.87
N ARG A 28 8.75 5.81 -13.72
CA ARG A 28 7.40 5.22 -13.58
C ARG A 28 6.51 6.10 -12.72
N THR A 29 5.23 6.16 -13.11
CA THR A 29 4.16 6.76 -12.31
C THR A 29 3.39 5.68 -11.57
N VAL A 30 3.19 5.87 -10.27
CA VAL A 30 2.43 4.98 -9.38
C VAL A 30 1.18 5.71 -8.89
N ILE A 31 0.03 5.04 -8.91
CA ILE A 31 -1.22 5.54 -8.34
C ILE A 31 -1.69 4.54 -7.29
N VAL A 32 -1.92 5.02 -6.06
CA VAL A 32 -2.45 4.21 -4.97
C VAL A 32 -3.84 4.72 -4.61
N THR A 33 -4.86 3.85 -4.72
CA THR A 33 -6.24 4.16 -4.34
C THR A 33 -6.52 3.74 -2.91
N GLY A 34 -7.21 4.59 -2.14
CA GLY A 34 -7.39 4.36 -0.70
C GLY A 34 -6.09 4.59 0.08
N ALA A 35 -5.26 5.52 -0.40
CA ALA A 35 -3.94 5.79 0.15
C ALA A 35 -3.95 6.61 1.45
N ASN A 36 -5.12 6.99 1.98
CA ASN A 36 -5.22 7.85 3.16
C ASN A 36 -5.16 7.09 4.50
N ASN A 37 -5.30 5.76 4.52
CA ASN A 37 -5.20 4.96 5.73
C ASN A 37 -4.88 3.47 5.46
N GLY A 38 -4.65 2.72 6.54
CA GLY A 38 -4.51 1.26 6.50
C GLY A 38 -3.40 0.76 5.58
N LEU A 39 -3.65 -0.37 4.92
CA LEU A 39 -2.69 -1.00 4.01
C LEU A 39 -2.36 -0.13 2.79
N GLY A 40 -3.31 0.66 2.30
CA GLY A 40 -3.07 1.57 1.17
C GLY A 40 -2.07 2.67 1.51
N PHE A 41 -2.12 3.20 2.73
CA PHE A 41 -1.17 4.19 3.22
C PHE A 41 0.25 3.60 3.37
N GLU A 42 0.37 2.42 3.99
CA GLU A 42 1.69 1.77 4.11
C GLU A 42 2.25 1.35 2.75
N ALA A 43 1.40 0.92 1.81
CA ALA A 43 1.82 0.67 0.43
C ALA A 43 2.35 1.95 -0.24
N ALA A 44 1.67 3.09 -0.07
CA ALA A 44 2.13 4.37 -0.62
C ALA A 44 3.50 4.77 -0.06
N LYS A 45 3.72 4.62 1.26
CA LYS A 45 5.03 4.84 1.89
C LYS A 45 6.11 3.90 1.37
N HIS A 46 5.77 2.64 1.13
CA HIS A 46 6.70 1.68 0.55
C HIS A 46 7.09 2.06 -0.87
N PHE A 47 6.13 2.43 -1.72
CA PHE A 47 6.40 2.89 -3.08
C PHE A 47 7.17 4.22 -3.13
N ALA A 48 6.97 5.13 -2.18
CA ALA A 48 7.75 6.37 -2.12
C ALA A 48 9.26 6.12 -1.97
N ARG A 49 9.65 5.02 -1.31
CA ARG A 49 11.06 4.62 -1.13
C ARG A 49 11.69 3.97 -2.36
N MET A 50 10.90 3.72 -3.41
CA MET A 50 11.33 3.02 -4.63
C MET A 50 11.70 3.95 -5.79
N ASN A 51 11.90 5.24 -5.51
CA ASN A 51 12.25 6.26 -6.52
C ASN A 51 11.27 6.38 -7.72
N PRO A 52 9.93 6.39 -7.52
CA PRO A 52 9.01 6.64 -8.61
C PRO A 52 9.20 8.05 -9.16
N GLU A 53 9.05 8.24 -10.48
CA GLU A 53 9.01 9.58 -11.07
C GLU A 53 7.83 10.38 -10.52
N ARG A 54 6.70 9.70 -10.27
CA ARG A 54 5.51 10.30 -9.69
C ARG A 54 4.75 9.31 -8.85
N LEU A 55 4.36 9.71 -7.65
CA LEU A 55 3.45 8.97 -6.78
C LEU A 55 2.15 9.78 -6.57
N ILE A 56 1.01 9.18 -6.87
CA ILE A 56 -0.31 9.81 -6.76
C ILE A 56 -1.14 9.08 -5.69
N LEU A 57 -1.51 9.80 -4.63
CA LEU A 57 -2.38 9.30 -3.57
C LEU A 57 -3.84 9.63 -3.90
N ALA A 58 -4.60 8.63 -4.36
CA ALA A 58 -6.01 8.78 -4.69
C ALA A 58 -6.88 8.50 -3.46
N CYS A 59 -7.54 9.55 -2.97
CA CYS A 59 -8.36 9.53 -1.76
C CYS A 59 -9.76 10.11 -2.04
N ARG A 60 -10.79 9.59 -1.34
CA ARG A 60 -12.16 10.10 -1.49
C ARG A 60 -12.38 11.45 -0.80
N ASN A 61 -11.67 11.70 0.30
CA ASN A 61 -11.70 12.96 1.04
C ASN A 61 -10.34 13.66 0.88
N ARG A 62 -10.37 14.94 0.49
CA ARG A 62 -9.17 15.73 0.21
C ARG A 62 -8.41 16.12 1.48
N GLU A 63 -9.09 16.51 2.56
CA GLU A 63 -8.43 16.87 3.82
C GLU A 63 -7.62 15.70 4.37
N LYS A 64 -8.23 14.51 4.47
CA LYS A 64 -7.58 13.28 4.94
C LYS A 64 -6.45 12.83 4.01
N GLY A 65 -6.59 13.08 2.70
CA GLY A 65 -5.51 12.82 1.74
C GLY A 65 -4.31 13.74 1.96
N ASN A 66 -4.55 15.03 2.19
CA ASN A 66 -3.48 16.00 2.47
C ASN A 66 -2.78 15.70 3.80
N GLU A 67 -3.53 15.31 4.83
CA GLU A 67 -2.98 14.86 6.11
C GLU A 67 -2.11 13.61 5.94
N ALA A 68 -2.54 12.66 5.12
CA ALA A 68 -1.76 11.48 4.79
C ALA A 68 -0.43 11.85 4.12
N VAL A 69 -0.42 12.77 3.14
CA VAL A 69 0.83 13.23 2.50
C VAL A 69 1.77 13.86 3.53
N SER A 70 1.26 14.75 4.38
CA SER A 70 2.06 15.43 5.42
C SER A 70 2.67 14.44 6.43
N SER A 71 1.88 13.46 6.87
CA SER A 71 2.32 12.45 7.86
C SER A 71 3.19 11.34 7.28
N ALA A 72 3.09 11.07 5.97
CA ALA A 72 3.84 9.99 5.33
C ALA A 72 5.33 10.31 5.13
N TYR A 73 5.75 11.57 5.32
CA TYR A 73 7.07 12.06 4.92
C TYR A 73 7.40 11.69 3.45
N ILE A 74 6.38 11.78 2.59
CA ILE A 74 6.45 11.54 1.13
C ILE A 74 6.55 12.90 0.43
#